data_AF-A0A960EI76-F1
#
_entry.id   AF-A0A960EI76-F1
#
_cell.length_a   1.000
_cell.length_b   1.000
_cell.length_c   1.000
_cell.angle_alpha   90.00
_cell.angle_beta   90.00
_cell.angle_gamma   90.00
#
_symmetry.space_group_name_H-M   'P 1'
#
loop_
_entity.id
_entity.type
_entity.pdbx_description
1 polymer ?
#
loop_
_entity_poly.entity_id
_entity_poly.type
_entity_poly.pdbx_seq_one_letter_code
_entity_poly.pdbx_strand_id
1 'polypeptide(L)'
;DIPTAALSLTRFYAHESCGKCVPCREGGTWLEKILTRIVRGHGTRRDLDLLLEVGESICPGDFPHASSSKLGLEAQPFPYKMTTICFVGPSAFAPVHSALTLFREEFEAKLLPDDAVSPNSVPVAIGAKAHAGEASR
;
A
#
# COMPACT_ATOMS: atom_id res chain seq x y z
N ASP A 1 -4.55 17.03 0.04
CA ASP A 1 -5.19 15.72 0.16
C ASP A 1 -4.42 14.70 -0.66
N ILE A 2 -3.30 14.29 -0.10
CA ILE A 2 -2.39 13.29 -0.66
C ILE A 2 -3.07 11.91 -0.80
N PRO A 3 -3.88 11.42 0.17
CA PRO A 3 -4.63 10.17 0.01
C PRO A 3 -5.49 10.13 -1.26
N THR A 4 -6.18 11.23 -1.59
CA THR A 4 -7.00 11.33 -2.82
C THR A 4 -6.15 11.32 -4.10
N ALA A 5 -4.97 11.93 -4.07
CA ALA A 5 -4.02 11.87 -5.18
C ALA A 5 -3.48 10.44 -5.39
N ALA A 6 -3.10 9.75 -4.32
CA ALA A 6 -2.68 8.35 -4.36
C ALA A 6 -3.78 7.45 -4.93
N LEU A 7 -5.03 7.63 -4.48
CA LEU A 7 -6.19 6.92 -5.02
C LEU A 7 -6.34 7.12 -6.53
N SER A 8 -6.19 8.35 -7.01
CA SER A 8 -6.36 8.67 -8.43
C SER A 8 -5.33 7.93 -9.30
N LEU A 9 -4.06 7.89 -8.87
CA LEU A 9 -2.99 7.19 -9.57
C LEU A 9 -3.15 5.67 -9.50
N THR A 10 -3.40 5.12 -8.31
CA THR A 10 -3.60 3.67 -8.13
C THR A 10 -4.81 3.18 -8.92
N ARG A 11 -5.91 3.94 -8.92
CA ARG A 11 -7.11 3.63 -9.72
C ARG A 11 -6.83 3.59 -11.21
N PHE A 12 -6.01 4.51 -11.72
CA PHE A 12 -5.58 4.48 -13.12
C PHE A 12 -4.85 3.18 -13.45
N TYR A 13 -3.82 2.81 -12.67
CA TYR A 13 -3.06 1.58 -12.93
C TYR A 13 -3.88 0.29 -12.69
N ALA A 14 -4.84 0.31 -11.76
CA ALA A 14 -5.76 -0.80 -11.57
C ALA A 14 -6.69 -0.97 -12.79
N HIS A 15 -7.22 0.14 -13.32
CA HIS A 15 -8.09 0.14 -14.50
C HIS A 15 -7.35 -0.25 -15.79
N GLU A 16 -6.14 0.27 -15.99
CA GLU A 16 -5.32 0.02 -17.19
C GLU A 16 -4.48 -1.27 -17.09
N SER A 17 -4.66 -2.06 -16.02
CA SER A 17 -4.01 -3.35 -15.90
C SER A 17 -4.49 -4.31 -17.00
N CYS A 18 -3.55 -4.90 -17.74
CA CYS A 18 -3.88 -5.93 -18.74
C CYS A 18 -4.42 -7.25 -18.13
N GLY A 19 -4.38 -7.41 -16.80
CA GLY A 19 -4.97 -8.56 -16.10
C GLY A 19 -4.21 -9.89 -16.17
N LYS A 20 -3.04 -9.93 -16.84
CA LYS A 20 -2.30 -11.19 -17.11
C LYS A 20 -1.70 -11.84 -15.85
N CYS A 21 -1.18 -11.06 -14.90
CA CYS A 21 -0.63 -11.59 -13.65
C CYS A 21 -1.56 -11.29 -12.47
N VAL A 22 -1.86 -12.32 -11.68
CA VAL A 22 -2.74 -12.25 -10.50
C VAL A 22 -2.32 -11.17 -9.50
N PRO A 23 -1.04 -11.03 -9.08
CA PRO A 23 -0.65 -9.99 -8.12
C PRO A 23 -0.98 -8.57 -8.62
N CYS A 24 -0.84 -8.28 -9.92
CA CYS A 24 -1.20 -6.97 -10.47
C CYS A 24 -2.74 -6.81 -10.58
N ARG A 25 -3.44 -7.81 -11.11
CA ARG A 25 -4.89 -7.75 -11.36
C ARG A 25 -5.70 -7.64 -10.07
N GLU A 26 -5.46 -8.57 -9.14
CA GLU A 26 -6.19 -8.62 -7.87
C GLU A 26 -5.61 -7.59 -6.90
N GLY A 27 -4.28 -7.49 -6.81
CA GLY A 27 -3.62 -6.54 -5.90
C GLY A 27 -3.94 -5.09 -6.22
N GLY A 28 -3.91 -4.69 -7.50
CA GLY A 28 -4.31 -3.33 -7.91
C GLY A 28 -5.76 -3.01 -7.54
N THR A 29 -6.68 -3.96 -7.74
CA THR A 29 -8.08 -3.84 -7.36
C THR A 29 -8.25 -3.69 -5.84
N TRP A 30 -7.48 -4.45 -5.04
CA TRP A 30 -7.50 -4.34 -3.59
C TRP A 30 -6.98 -2.98 -3.11
N LEU A 31 -5.85 -2.51 -3.65
CA LEU A 31 -5.30 -1.19 -3.33
C LEU A 31 -6.32 -0.07 -3.60
N GLU A 32 -6.97 -0.08 -4.76
CA GLU A 32 -8.03 0.89 -5.10
C GLU A 32 -9.18 0.86 -4.09
N LYS A 33 -9.69 -0.34 -3.74
CA LYS A 33 -10.81 -0.49 -2.79
C LYS A 33 -10.47 0.04 -1.41
N ILE A 34 -9.28 -0.29 -0.90
CA ILE A 34 -8.84 0.13 0.43
C ILE A 34 -8.63 1.65 0.46
N LEU A 35 -7.93 2.21 -0.53
CA LEU A 35 -7.76 3.67 -0.66
C LEU A 35 -9.10 4.40 -0.78
N THR A 36 -10.04 3.87 -1.57
CA THR A 36 -11.38 4.44 -1.71
C THR A 36 -12.09 4.52 -0.36
N ARG A 37 -11.98 3.47 0.46
CA ARG A 37 -12.57 3.43 1.79
C ARG A 37 -11.94 4.48 2.73
N ILE A 38 -10.62 4.61 2.72
CA ILE A 38 -9.89 5.61 3.51
C ILE A 38 -10.28 7.03 3.07
N VAL A 39 -10.25 7.32 1.77
CA VAL A 39 -10.58 8.64 1.23
C VAL A 39 -12.02 9.06 1.57
N ARG A 40 -12.95 8.10 1.66
CA ARG A 40 -14.34 8.33 2.05
C ARG A 40 -14.57 8.50 3.57
N GLY A 41 -13.51 8.44 4.39
CA GLY A 41 -13.64 8.58 5.85
C GLY A 41 -14.15 7.32 6.55
N HIS A 42 -14.07 6.16 5.88
CA HIS A 42 -14.48 4.86 6.42
C HIS A 42 -13.27 3.93 6.65
N GLY A 43 -12.05 4.48 6.58
CA GLY A 43 -10.82 3.74 6.79
C GLY A 43 -10.57 3.44 8.25
N THR A 44 -9.82 2.39 8.53
CA THR A 44 -9.37 1.98 9.87
C THR A 44 -7.84 1.91 9.89
N ARG A 45 -7.20 1.88 11.08
CA ARG A 45 -5.73 1.72 11.15
C ARG A 45 -5.24 0.45 10.45
N ARG A 46 -6.01 -0.64 10.59
CA ARG A 46 -5.76 -1.91 9.91
C ARG A 46 -5.64 -1.77 8.39
N ASP A 47 -6.32 -0.78 7.80
CA ASP A 47 -6.31 -0.56 6.36
C ASP A 47 -4.98 0.01 5.87
N LEU A 48 -4.28 0.78 6.72
CA LEU A 48 -2.93 1.25 6.40
C LEU A 48 -1.95 0.07 6.33
N ASP A 49 -2.04 -0.86 7.27
CA ASP A 49 -1.24 -2.08 7.25
C ASP A 49 -1.61 -2.95 6.05
N LEU A 50 -2.91 -3.04 5.74
CA LEU A 50 -3.40 -3.84 4.62
C LEU A 50 -2.92 -3.32 3.27
N LEU A 51 -2.84 -1.99 3.10
CA LEU A 51 -2.28 -1.38 1.90
C LEU A 51 -0.83 -1.84 1.66
N LEU A 52 -0.04 -1.94 2.73
CA LEU A 52 1.34 -2.42 2.67
C LEU A 52 1.40 -3.92 2.40
N GLU A 53 0.58 -4.73 3.07
CA GLU A 53 0.50 -6.19 2.84
C GLU A 53 0.10 -6.53 1.39
N VAL A 54 -0.88 -5.83 0.82
CA VAL A 54 -1.24 -5.98 -0.61
C VAL A 54 -0.05 -5.56 -1.48
N GLY A 55 0.60 -4.45 -1.14
CA GLY A 55 1.79 -3.95 -1.82
C GLY A 55 2.93 -4.96 -1.85
N GLU A 56 3.22 -5.61 -0.72
CA GLU A 56 4.24 -6.65 -0.61
C GLU A 56 3.94 -7.87 -1.48
N SER A 57 2.66 -8.18 -1.70
CA SER A 57 2.27 -9.25 -2.65
C SER A 57 2.65 -8.91 -4.10
N ILE A 58 2.75 -7.63 -4.45
CA ILE A 58 3.14 -7.11 -5.77
C ILE A 58 4.68 -6.93 -5.84
N CYS A 59 5.24 -6.30 -4.81
CA CYS A 59 6.65 -5.95 -4.67
C CYS A 59 7.16 -6.38 -3.29
N PRO A 60 7.67 -7.61 -3.13
CA PRO A 60 8.13 -8.10 -1.84
C PRO A 60 9.39 -7.37 -1.36
N GLY A 61 9.46 -7.09 -0.06
CA GLY A 61 10.59 -6.42 0.58
C GLY A 61 10.57 -4.90 0.43
N ASP A 62 11.74 -4.27 0.61
CA ASP A 62 11.84 -2.82 0.64
C ASP A 62 11.58 -2.22 -0.75
N PHE A 63 10.59 -1.33 -0.83
CA PHE A 63 10.27 -0.59 -2.05
C PHE A 63 11.18 0.65 -2.17
N PRO A 64 11.68 1.01 -3.37
CA PRO A 64 12.66 2.08 -3.48
C PRO A 64 12.11 3.42 -3.05
N HIS A 65 12.91 4.17 -2.32
CA HIS A 65 12.61 5.54 -1.93
C HIS A 65 13.90 6.35 -1.76
N ALA A 66 13.78 7.66 -1.94
CA ALA A 66 14.88 8.58 -1.67
C ALA A 66 15.17 8.65 -0.16
N SER A 67 16.38 9.09 0.18
CA SER A 67 16.68 9.48 1.56
C SER A 67 15.86 10.71 1.96
N SER A 68 15.54 10.79 3.24
CA SER A 68 14.83 11.94 3.82
C SER A 68 15.39 12.22 5.20
N SER A 69 16.19 13.29 5.32
CA SER A 69 16.70 13.75 6.60
C SER A 69 15.59 14.14 7.57
N LYS A 70 14.49 14.70 7.06
CA LYS A 70 13.30 15.04 7.85
C LYS A 70 12.67 13.83 8.54
N LEU A 71 12.70 12.67 7.87
CA LEU A 71 12.07 11.44 8.36
C LEU A 71 13.07 10.43 8.93
N GLY A 72 14.37 10.74 8.92
CA GLY A 72 15.42 9.81 9.32
C GLY A 72 15.52 8.57 8.43
N LEU A 73 15.17 8.70 7.14
CA LEU A 73 15.16 7.59 6.18
C LEU A 73 16.42 7.60 5.32
N GLU A 74 17.10 6.47 5.26
CA GLU A 74 18.17 6.22 4.30
C GLU A 74 17.61 5.86 2.92
N ALA A 75 18.39 6.06 1.86
CA ALA A 75 17.93 5.74 0.50
C ALA A 75 17.82 4.22 0.31
N GLN A 76 16.71 3.76 -0.27
CA GLN A 76 16.52 2.39 -0.73
C GLN A 76 16.69 2.36 -2.25
N PRO A 77 17.83 1.87 -2.78
CA PRO A 77 18.13 1.95 -4.21
C PRO A 77 17.39 0.87 -5.02
N PHE A 78 17.14 1.19 -6.29
CA PHE A 78 16.76 0.19 -7.31
C PHE A 78 17.93 -0.79 -7.55
N PRO A 79 17.70 -2.09 -7.83
CA PRO A 79 16.44 -2.76 -8.19
C PRO A 79 15.64 -3.33 -7.01
N TYR A 80 14.31 -3.23 -7.10
CA TYR A 80 13.38 -3.89 -6.18
C TYR A 80 12.91 -5.24 -6.71
N LYS A 81 12.44 -6.11 -5.81
CA LYS A 81 11.83 -7.39 -6.17
C LYS A 81 10.37 -7.16 -6.56
N MET A 82 9.90 -7.87 -7.59
CA MET A 82 8.50 -7.88 -7.99
C MET A 82 8.05 -9.28 -8.38
N THR A 83 6.77 -9.58 -8.15
CA THR A 83 6.13 -10.87 -8.52
C THR A 83 5.24 -10.74 -9.76
N THR A 84 5.27 -9.58 -10.40
CA THR A 84 4.46 -9.26 -11.58
C THR A 84 5.27 -9.39 -12.86
N ILE A 85 4.57 -9.56 -13.99
CA ILE A 85 5.20 -9.76 -15.31
C ILE A 85 5.85 -8.46 -15.82
N CYS A 86 5.32 -7.30 -15.44
CA CYS A 86 5.77 -5.99 -15.95
C CYS A 86 5.58 -4.90 -14.89
N PHE A 87 6.11 -3.70 -15.16
CA PHE A 87 6.15 -2.59 -14.21
C PHE A 87 4.79 -1.98 -13.84
N VAL A 88 3.69 -2.31 -14.53
CA VAL A 88 2.35 -1.79 -14.21
C VAL A 88 1.91 -2.16 -12.78
N GLY A 89 2.24 -3.37 -12.32
CA GLY A 89 1.93 -3.78 -10.95
C GLY A 89 2.61 -2.90 -9.91
N PRO A 90 3.95 -2.80 -9.93
CA PRO A 90 4.69 -1.87 -9.08
C PRO A 90 4.22 -0.41 -9.20
N SER A 91 3.85 0.04 -10.39
CA SER A 91 3.32 1.39 -10.61
C SER A 91 1.99 1.64 -9.92
N ALA A 92 1.16 0.61 -9.70
CA ALA A 92 -0.06 0.73 -8.91
C ALA A 92 0.23 0.90 -7.39
N PHE A 93 1.32 0.31 -6.91
CA PHE A 93 1.73 0.36 -5.50
C PHE A 93 2.60 1.57 -5.15
N ALA A 94 3.43 2.06 -6.07
CA ALA A 94 4.34 3.19 -5.81
C ALA A 94 3.66 4.46 -5.23
N PRO A 95 2.46 4.89 -5.71
CA PRO A 95 1.74 6.01 -5.13
C PRO A 95 1.30 5.75 -3.69
N VAL A 96 0.90 4.52 -3.37
CA VAL A 96 0.50 4.10 -2.01
C VAL A 96 1.70 4.12 -1.08
N HIS A 97 2.79 3.46 -1.48
CA HIS A 97 4.00 3.38 -0.67
C HIS A 97 4.56 4.77 -0.35
N SER A 98 4.84 5.57 -1.38
CA SER A 98 5.41 6.91 -1.19
C SER A 98 4.50 7.83 -0.37
N ALA A 99 3.18 7.78 -0.58
CA ALA A 99 2.24 8.58 0.17
C ALA A 99 2.20 8.18 1.66
N LEU A 100 2.22 6.88 1.97
CA LEU A 100 2.27 6.38 3.36
C LEU A 100 3.62 6.60 4.03
N THR A 101 4.72 6.65 3.27
CA THR A 101 6.05 6.96 3.81
C THR A 101 6.17 8.44 4.17
N LEU A 102 5.66 9.33 3.30
CA LEU A 102 5.94 10.77 3.40
C LEU A 102 4.83 11.58 4.10
N PHE A 103 3.59 11.12 4.04
CA PHE A 103 2.40 11.90 4.44
C PHE A 103 1.40 11.04 5.23
N ARG A 104 1.89 10.13 6.07
CA ARG A 104 1.07 9.19 6.85
C ARG A 104 -0.02 9.90 7.66
N GLU A 105 0.30 11.07 8.21
CA GLU A 105 -0.59 11.90 8.99
C GLU A 105 -1.87 12.31 8.22
N GLU A 106 -1.79 12.51 6.89
CA GLU A 106 -2.97 12.82 6.07
C GLU A 106 -3.91 11.60 5.93
N PHE A 107 -3.36 10.38 5.99
CA PHE A 107 -4.17 9.16 6.00
C PHE A 107 -4.83 8.97 7.37
N GLU A 108 -4.06 9.14 8.44
CA GLU A 108 -4.54 9.01 9.83
C GLU A 108 -5.68 9.99 10.13
N ALA A 109 -5.61 11.22 9.62
CA ALA A 109 -6.66 12.23 9.75
C ALA A 109 -8.01 11.84 9.11
N LYS A 110 -8.03 10.82 8.23
CA LYS A 110 -9.25 10.32 7.55
C LYS A 110 -9.75 9.00 8.15
N LEU A 111 -9.08 8.45 9.16
CA LEU A 111 -9.49 7.19 9.77
C LEU A 111 -10.66 7.39 10.73
N LEU A 112 -11.47 6.35 10.85
CA LEU A 112 -12.46 6.24 11.91
C LEU A 112 -11.77 6.13 13.27
N PRO A 113 -12.37 6.70 14.33
CA PRO A 113 -11.97 6.42 15.71
C PRO A 113 -11.98 4.91 15.99
N ASP A 114 -11.05 4.44 16.82
CA ASP A 114 -10.88 3.00 17.10
C ASP A 114 -12.15 2.39 17.74
N ASP A 115 -12.94 3.19 18.46
CA ASP A 115 -14.22 2.83 19.09
C ASP A 115 -15.39 2.74 18.10
N ALA A 116 -15.26 3.28 16.89
CA ALA A 116 -16.27 3.22 15.84
C ALA A 116 -16.13 1.96 14.95
N VAL A 117 -15.07 1.16 15.13
CA VAL A 117 -14.86 -0.07 14.36
C VAL A 117 -15.76 -1.17 14.91
N SER A 118 -16.79 -1.55 14.13
CA SER A 118 -17.68 -2.66 14.51
C SER A 118 -16.90 -3.97 14.64
N PRO A 119 -17.10 -4.78 15.69
CA PRO A 119 -16.45 -6.09 15.84
C PRO A 119 -16.80 -7.07 14.69
N ASN A 120 -17.82 -6.75 13.88
CA ASN A 120 -18.23 -7.52 12.70
C ASN A 120 -17.77 -6.92 11.36
N SER A 121 -16.95 -5.86 11.35
CA SER A 121 -16.29 -5.46 10.10
C SER A 121 -15.33 -6.57 9.73
N VAL A 122 -15.71 -7.42 8.78
CA VAL A 122 -14.86 -8.53 8.32
C VAL A 122 -13.52 -7.93 7.89
N PRO A 123 -12.43 -8.19 8.64
CA PRO A 123 -11.12 -7.73 8.20
C PRO A 123 -10.85 -8.44 6.88
N VAL A 124 -10.44 -7.68 5.87
CA VAL A 124 -9.91 -8.27 4.65
C VAL A 124 -8.61 -8.94 5.05
N ALA A 125 -8.69 -10.21 5.42
CA ALA A 125 -7.54 -11.00 5.83
C ALA A 125 -6.80 -11.44 4.57
N ILE A 126 -5.66 -10.81 4.31
CA ILE A 126 -4.68 -11.33 3.36
C ILE A 126 -3.73 -12.17 4.21
N GLY A 127 -3.58 -13.44 3.86
CA GLY A 127 -2.73 -14.37 4.62
C GLY A 127 -1.27 -13.92 4.59
N ALA A 128 -0.83 -13.19 5.61
CA ALA A 128 0.57 -12.83 5.81
C ALA A 128 1.35 -14.02 6.37
N LYS A 129 2.47 -14.37 5.72
CA LYS A 129 3.55 -15.11 6.38
C LYS A 129 4.47 -14.08 7.03
N ALA A 130 4.67 -14.21 8.33
CA ALA A 130 5.59 -13.39 9.09
C ALA A 130 7.01 -13.50 8.50
N HIS A 131 7.57 -12.37 8.05
CA HIS A 131 9.01 -12.25 7.84
C HIS A 131 9.66 -12.03 9.20
N ALA A 132 10.26 -13.09 9.75
CA ALA A 132 11.21 -12.97 10.85
C ALA A 132 12.41 -12.16 10.34
N GLY A 133 12.64 -10.99 10.97
CA GLY A 133 13.85 -10.21 10.74
C GLY A 133 15.06 -11.00 11.18
N GLU A 134 15.89 -11.40 10.23
CA GLU A 134 17.21 -11.94 10.49
C GLU A 134 18.17 -10.76 10.62
N ALA A 135 18.47 -10.40 11.86
CA ALA A 135 19.50 -9.43 12.20
C ALA A 135 20.85 -9.97 11.74
N SER A 136 21.38 -9.44 10.64
CA SER A 136 22.74 -9.73 10.20
C SER A 136 23.73 -9.09 11.17
N ARG A 137 24.61 -9.94 11.67
CA ARG A 137 25.93 -9.61 12.23
C ARG A 137 26.83 -8.96 11.17
#